data_AF-A0A534CLP9-F1
#
_entry.id   AF-A0A534CLP9-F1
#
_cell.length_a   1.000
_cell.length_b   1.000
_cell.length_c   1.000
_cell.angle_alpha   90.00
_cell.angle_beta   90.00
_cell.angle_gamma   90.00
#
_symmetry.space_group_name_H-M   'P 1'
#
loop_
_entity.id
_entity.type
_entity.pdbx_description
1 polymer ?
#
loop_
_entity_poly.entity_id
_entity_poly.type
_entity_poly.pdbx_seq_one_letter_code
_entity_poly.pdbx_strand_id
1 'polypeptide(L)'
;MTRAERTLAEVLADVLRADRLSVDNHFFEELGADSLVMARFCARVRKRGDLPSVSMKDIYRHPTIRSLAAALADAAPKPVQPPVSVAMEAATSTSAREYILCAALQALCFLAYSYLTVVGVAEGYQWLVAEAEGIEKIVRLILFASAIFLIVCAVPIVVKWLLIGRWKPRQVRLWSLDYLRFWIVKTLIRSNPAPYLFVGSPLYGLYLRVLGAKVGPGVVILSRHIPVCTDLLTIGAGTVIRREASFLCYRAGAGRIEIGAVTLGRDVFVGERSVLDINTSMGDGAQLGHASALHSGQAVPAGQRWHGSPAVRADTEYLRVPPTP
;
A
#
# COMPACT_ATOMS: atom_id res chain seq x y z
N MET A 1 -39.58 -3.63 22.38
CA MET A 1 -38.77 -3.08 21.28
C MET A 1 -38.15 -1.77 21.76
N THR A 2 -36.82 -1.69 21.85
CA THR A 2 -36.10 -0.51 22.36
C THR A 2 -36.08 0.63 21.34
N ARG A 3 -35.74 1.85 21.77
CA ARG A 3 -35.59 3.01 20.86
C ARG A 3 -34.55 2.71 19.77
N ALA A 4 -33.42 2.10 20.15
CA ALA A 4 -32.37 1.71 19.22
C ALA A 4 -32.84 0.66 18.21
N GLU A 5 -33.57 -0.37 18.65
CA GLU A 5 -34.15 -1.39 17.76
C GLU A 5 -35.12 -0.77 16.75
N ARG A 6 -35.97 0.17 17.17
CA ARG A 6 -36.91 0.85 16.28
C ARG A 6 -36.20 1.66 15.21
N THR A 7 -35.20 2.44 15.59
CA THR A 7 -34.44 3.25 14.65
C THR A 7 -33.61 2.39 13.68
N LEU A 8 -33.01 1.30 14.14
CA LEU A 8 -32.30 0.36 13.27
C LEU A 8 -33.27 -0.35 12.30
N ALA A 9 -34.46 -0.73 12.76
CA ALA A 9 -35.49 -1.34 11.91
C ALA A 9 -36.00 -0.38 10.83
N GLU A 10 -36.23 0.88 11.15
CA GLU A 10 -36.62 1.91 10.17
C GLU A 10 -35.54 2.09 9.10
N VAL A 11 -34.28 2.25 9.51
CA VAL A 11 -33.18 2.44 8.55
C VAL A 11 -32.98 1.20 7.68
N LEU A 12 -33.16 -0.01 8.23
CA LEU A 12 -33.05 -1.24 7.45
C LEU A 12 -34.22 -1.43 6.49
N ALA A 13 -35.43 -1.11 6.92
CA ALA A 13 -36.64 -1.12 6.10
C ALA A 13 -36.50 -0.18 4.89
N ASP A 14 -35.98 1.02 5.10
CA ASP A 14 -35.68 1.98 4.04
C ASP A 14 -34.63 1.50 3.03
N VAL A 15 -33.70 0.65 3.45
CA VAL A 15 -32.65 0.11 2.57
C VAL A 15 -33.19 -1.08 1.77
N LEU A 16 -33.96 -1.97 2.42
CA LEU A 16 -34.59 -3.14 1.82
C LEU A 16 -35.86 -2.81 1.02
N ARG A 17 -36.39 -1.58 1.15
CA ARG A 17 -37.72 -1.18 0.64
C ARG A 17 -38.82 -2.13 1.12
N ALA A 18 -38.79 -2.45 2.41
CA ALA A 18 -39.76 -3.33 3.06
C ALA A 18 -40.65 -2.54 4.02
N ASP A 19 -41.94 -2.86 4.09
CA ASP A 19 -42.91 -2.09 4.90
C ASP A 19 -42.76 -2.31 6.41
N ARG A 20 -42.43 -3.55 6.83
CA ARG A 20 -42.18 -3.91 8.24
C ARG A 20 -41.14 -5.01 8.33
N LEU A 21 -40.16 -4.81 9.21
CA LEU A 21 -39.16 -5.81 9.55
C LEU A 21 -39.36 -6.23 11.01
N SER A 22 -39.33 -7.53 11.25
CA SER A 22 -39.24 -8.02 12.62
C SER A 22 -37.79 -7.88 13.11
N VAL A 23 -37.64 -7.54 14.39
CA VAL A 23 -36.34 -7.27 15.00
C VAL A 23 -35.49 -8.53 15.22
N ASP A 24 -36.13 -9.70 15.11
CA ASP A 24 -35.55 -11.01 15.28
C ASP A 24 -35.10 -11.65 13.96
N ASN A 25 -35.44 -11.03 12.82
CA ASN A 25 -35.10 -11.59 11.52
C ASN A 25 -33.59 -11.57 11.28
N HIS A 26 -33.05 -12.72 10.88
CA HIS A 26 -31.66 -12.85 10.51
C HIS A 26 -31.37 -12.07 9.21
N PHE A 27 -30.41 -11.14 9.26
CA PHE A 27 -30.11 -10.23 8.14
C PHE A 27 -29.81 -10.98 6.84
N PHE A 28 -29.07 -12.09 6.90
CA PHE A 28 -28.59 -12.78 5.71
C PHE A 28 -29.47 -13.96 5.29
N GLU A 29 -30.11 -14.63 6.24
CA GLU A 29 -30.82 -15.89 5.98
C GLU A 29 -32.29 -15.65 5.70
N GLU A 30 -32.92 -14.75 6.44
CA GLU A 30 -34.36 -14.50 6.33
C GLU A 30 -34.66 -13.24 5.49
N LEU A 31 -33.85 -12.19 5.64
CA LEU A 31 -34.03 -10.95 4.88
C LEU A 31 -33.29 -10.96 3.53
N GLY A 32 -32.47 -11.98 3.27
CA GLY A 32 -31.68 -12.11 2.04
C GLY A 32 -30.76 -10.92 1.78
N ALA A 33 -30.38 -10.18 2.84
CA ALA A 33 -29.58 -8.98 2.66
C ALA A 33 -28.14 -9.35 2.30
N ASP A 34 -27.66 -8.86 1.17
CA ASP A 34 -26.25 -9.02 0.79
C ASP A 34 -25.34 -7.98 1.49
N SER A 35 -24.02 -8.16 1.33
CA SER A 35 -23.03 -7.26 1.92
C SER A 35 -23.14 -5.81 1.44
N LEU A 36 -23.71 -5.55 0.24
CA LEU A 36 -23.92 -4.21 -0.28
C LEU A 36 -25.13 -3.53 0.37
N VAL A 37 -26.22 -4.26 0.59
CA VAL A 37 -27.38 -3.82 1.36
C VAL A 37 -26.94 -3.45 2.78
N MET A 38 -26.16 -4.32 3.44
CA MET A 38 -25.67 -4.06 4.79
C MET A 38 -24.66 -2.89 4.84
N ALA A 39 -23.83 -2.72 3.81
CA ALA A 39 -22.95 -1.54 3.72
C ALA A 39 -23.74 -0.23 3.58
N ARG A 40 -24.84 -0.22 2.80
CA ARG A 40 -25.75 0.93 2.67
C ARG A 40 -26.47 1.22 3.99
N PHE A 41 -26.87 0.18 4.70
CA PHE A 41 -27.44 0.28 6.05
C PHE A 41 -26.45 0.94 7.03
N CYS A 42 -25.22 0.43 7.15
CA CYS A 42 -24.16 1.05 7.95
C CYS A 42 -23.94 2.53 7.60
N ALA A 43 -23.92 2.86 6.31
CA ALA A 43 -23.72 4.24 5.85
C ALA A 43 -24.89 5.16 6.23
N ARG A 44 -26.14 4.68 6.19
CA ARG A 44 -27.31 5.46 6.61
C ARG A 44 -27.40 5.64 8.12
N VAL A 45 -27.13 4.60 8.90
CA VAL A 45 -27.06 4.71 10.37
C VAL A 45 -26.02 5.76 10.76
N ARG A 46 -24.84 5.73 10.11
CA ARG A 46 -23.77 6.72 10.36
C ARG A 46 -24.18 8.16 10.03
N LYS A 47 -25.02 8.39 9.02
CA LYS A 47 -25.47 9.73 8.63
C LYS A 47 -26.46 10.36 9.61
N ARG A 48 -27.22 9.57 10.36
CA ARG A 48 -28.19 10.09 11.33
C ARG A 48 -27.53 10.66 12.60
N GLY A 49 -26.42 10.07 13.04
CA GLY A 49 -25.66 10.55 14.22
C GLY A 49 -26.36 10.35 15.58
N ASP A 50 -27.57 9.78 15.59
CA ASP A 50 -28.38 9.47 16.78
C ASP A 50 -28.07 8.08 17.38
N LEU A 51 -27.32 7.25 16.65
CA LEU A 51 -26.91 5.90 17.04
C LEU A 51 -25.39 5.74 16.97
N PRO A 52 -24.81 4.82 17.78
CA PRO A 52 -23.40 4.44 17.64
C PRO A 52 -23.10 3.93 16.23
N SER A 53 -21.88 4.18 15.75
CA SER A 53 -21.49 3.76 14.40
C SER A 53 -21.50 2.24 14.27
N VAL A 54 -22.33 1.72 13.37
CA VAL A 54 -22.38 0.29 13.04
C VAL A 54 -21.33 -0.02 11.97
N SER A 55 -20.53 -1.06 12.18
CA SER A 55 -19.61 -1.61 11.19
C SER A 55 -20.13 -2.96 10.64
N MET A 56 -19.64 -3.38 9.48
CA MET A 56 -19.96 -4.72 8.95
C MET A 56 -19.55 -5.84 9.90
N LYS A 57 -18.48 -5.64 10.68
CA LYS A 57 -18.04 -6.60 11.70
C LYS A 57 -19.12 -6.81 12.77
N ASP A 58 -19.81 -5.75 13.17
CA ASP A 58 -20.87 -5.82 14.19
C ASP A 58 -22.09 -6.54 13.63
N ILE A 59 -22.46 -6.28 12.38
CA ILE A 59 -23.56 -6.97 11.68
C ILE A 59 -23.32 -8.48 11.58
N TYR A 60 -22.10 -8.91 11.25
CA TYR A 60 -21.77 -10.35 11.20
C TYR A 60 -21.75 -11.00 12.58
N ARG A 61 -21.34 -10.27 13.63
CA ARG A 61 -21.31 -10.79 15.00
C ARG A 61 -22.70 -10.83 15.64
N HIS A 62 -23.58 -9.93 15.23
CA HIS A 62 -24.91 -9.72 15.77
C HIS A 62 -25.92 -9.61 14.62
N PRO A 63 -26.31 -10.75 14.00
CA PRO A 63 -26.99 -10.76 12.72
C PRO A 63 -28.52 -10.53 12.80
N THR A 64 -28.99 -9.92 13.89
CA THR A 64 -30.40 -9.51 14.07
C THR A 64 -30.44 -8.11 14.65
N ILE A 65 -31.53 -7.37 14.43
CA ILE A 65 -31.68 -5.99 14.96
C ILE A 65 -31.60 -6.01 16.49
N ARG A 66 -32.21 -7.00 17.13
CA ARG A 66 -32.18 -7.17 18.59
C ARG A 66 -30.77 -7.38 19.12
N SER A 67 -30.03 -8.34 18.55
CA SER A 67 -28.67 -8.64 19.01
C SER A 67 -27.72 -7.48 18.73
N LEU A 68 -27.90 -6.79 17.60
CA LEU A 68 -27.12 -5.62 17.24
C LEU A 68 -27.40 -4.45 18.20
N ALA A 69 -28.67 -4.15 18.49
CA ALA A 69 -29.04 -3.10 19.42
C ALA A 69 -28.51 -3.37 20.84
N ALA A 70 -28.56 -4.62 21.31
CA ALA A 70 -28.00 -5.02 22.59
C ALA A 70 -26.47 -4.81 22.63
N ALA A 71 -25.76 -5.25 21.60
CA ALA A 71 -24.31 -5.09 21.51
C ALA A 71 -23.87 -3.61 21.46
N LEU A 72 -24.66 -2.75 20.83
CA LEU A 72 -24.42 -1.30 20.79
C LEU A 72 -24.81 -0.60 22.11
N ALA A 73 -25.69 -1.18 22.92
CA ALA A 73 -26.07 -0.66 24.23
C ALA A 73 -25.03 -1.01 25.31
N ASP A 74 -24.48 -2.23 25.26
CA ASP A 74 -23.41 -2.68 26.18
C ASP A 74 -22.05 -2.08 25.83
N ALA A 75 -21.85 -1.70 24.57
CA ALA A 75 -20.78 -0.80 24.21
C ALA A 75 -21.09 0.57 24.81
N ALA A 76 -20.59 0.83 26.03
CA ALA A 76 -20.47 2.17 26.60
C ALA A 76 -20.06 3.14 25.48
N PRO A 77 -20.55 4.39 25.44
CA PRO A 77 -20.18 5.35 24.42
C PRO A 77 -18.67 5.54 24.48
N LYS A 78 -17.93 4.70 23.74
CA LYS A 78 -16.61 5.02 23.29
C LYS A 78 -16.85 6.33 22.56
N PRO A 79 -16.14 7.40 22.94
CA PRO A 79 -16.12 8.57 22.08
C PRO A 79 -15.92 8.00 20.70
N VAL A 80 -16.87 8.26 19.80
CA VAL A 80 -16.60 8.15 18.38
C VAL A 80 -15.37 9.01 18.27
N GLN A 81 -14.18 8.39 18.23
CA GLN A 81 -12.99 9.10 17.82
C GLN A 81 -13.45 9.61 16.48
N PRO A 82 -13.68 10.94 16.33
CA PRO A 82 -14.07 11.46 15.05
C PRO A 82 -13.06 10.86 14.09
N PRO A 83 -13.52 10.15 13.03
CA PRO A 83 -12.62 9.40 12.17
C PRO A 83 -11.49 10.34 11.90
N VAL A 84 -10.27 10.05 12.41
CA VAL A 84 -9.17 11.02 12.57
C VAL A 84 -9.38 11.97 11.45
N SER A 85 -9.92 13.16 11.75
CA SER A 85 -10.23 14.08 10.69
C SER A 85 -8.83 14.40 10.24
N VAL A 86 -8.39 13.68 9.22
CA VAL A 86 -7.32 14.11 8.37
C VAL A 86 -7.99 15.37 7.86
N ALA A 87 -7.74 16.46 8.60
CA ALA A 87 -8.16 17.79 8.22
C ALA A 87 -7.83 17.77 6.75
N MET A 88 -8.87 17.85 5.91
CA MET A 88 -8.72 17.71 4.48
C MET A 88 -7.91 18.94 4.11
N GLU A 89 -6.59 18.81 4.25
CA GLU A 89 -5.67 19.93 4.26
C GLU A 89 -5.90 20.56 2.91
N ALA A 90 -6.23 21.85 2.94
CA ALA A 90 -6.71 22.57 1.77
C ALA A 90 -5.80 22.24 0.59
N ALA A 91 -6.40 21.73 -0.49
CA ALA A 91 -5.66 21.31 -1.66
C ALA A 91 -4.81 22.49 -2.14
N THR A 92 -3.49 22.29 -2.22
CA THR A 92 -2.57 23.34 -2.63
C THR A 92 -2.97 23.84 -4.03
N SER A 93 -3.31 25.12 -4.17
CA SER A 93 -3.67 25.69 -5.47
C SER A 93 -2.46 25.64 -6.39
N THR A 94 -2.60 24.98 -7.54
CA THR A 94 -1.54 24.87 -8.55
C THR A 94 -1.85 25.84 -9.68
N SER A 95 -0.85 26.60 -10.12
CA SER A 95 -0.99 27.46 -11.30
C SER A 95 -1.04 26.62 -12.58
N ALA A 96 -1.92 26.98 -13.52
CA ALA A 96 -2.04 26.29 -14.80
C ALA A 96 -0.71 26.27 -15.59
N ARG A 97 0.12 27.32 -15.44
CA ARG A 97 1.43 27.39 -16.10
C ARG A 97 2.43 26.37 -15.55
N GLU A 98 2.49 26.21 -14.23
CA GLU A 98 3.34 25.21 -13.56
C GLU A 98 2.94 23.80 -13.98
N TYR A 99 1.63 23.54 -14.02
CA TYR A 99 1.07 22.28 -14.49
C TYR A 99 1.49 21.98 -15.93
N ILE A 100 1.26 22.91 -16.87
CA ILE A 100 1.58 22.71 -18.29
C ILE A 100 3.08 22.52 -18.49
N LEU A 101 3.92 23.32 -17.84
CA LEU A 101 5.38 23.20 -17.96
C LEU A 101 5.88 21.86 -17.41
N CYS A 102 5.39 21.45 -16.23
CA CYS A 102 5.76 20.16 -15.66
C CYS A 102 5.27 19.00 -16.54
N ALA A 103 4.05 19.08 -17.06
CA ALA A 103 3.50 18.06 -17.96
C ALA A 103 4.29 17.97 -19.28
N ALA A 104 4.65 19.11 -19.88
CA ALA A 104 5.48 19.14 -21.08
C ALA A 104 6.87 18.53 -20.82
N LEU A 105 7.47 18.82 -19.67
CA LEU A 105 8.77 18.25 -19.31
C LEU A 105 8.69 16.75 -19.00
N GLN A 106 7.62 16.28 -18.35
CA GLN A 106 7.36 14.85 -18.19
C GLN A 106 7.19 14.14 -19.54
N ALA A 107 6.42 14.74 -20.46
CA ALA A 107 6.23 14.22 -21.81
C ALA A 107 7.56 14.18 -22.58
N LEU A 108 8.39 15.22 -22.48
CA LEU A 108 9.71 15.26 -23.09
C LEU A 108 10.62 14.17 -22.54
N CYS A 109 10.69 13.99 -21.21
CA CYS A 109 11.47 12.92 -20.59
C CYS A 109 10.98 11.53 -21.04
N PHE A 110 9.66 11.33 -21.14
CA PHE A 110 9.09 10.07 -21.62
C PHE A 110 9.41 9.80 -23.09
N LEU A 111 9.30 10.81 -23.95
CA LEU A 111 9.65 10.73 -25.37
C LEU A 111 11.13 10.46 -25.56
N ALA A 112 12.00 11.16 -24.83
CA ALA A 112 13.44 10.94 -24.87
C ALA A 112 13.80 9.51 -24.43
N TYR A 113 13.24 9.03 -23.33
CA TYR A 113 13.43 7.65 -22.87
C TYR A 113 12.96 6.61 -23.89
N SER A 114 11.77 6.83 -24.47
CA SER A 114 11.20 5.92 -25.48
C SER A 114 12.05 5.91 -26.76
N TYR A 115 12.47 7.08 -27.24
CA TYR A 115 13.33 7.21 -28.40
C TYR A 115 14.68 6.52 -28.19
N LEU A 116 15.35 6.77 -27.06
CA LEU A 116 16.62 6.10 -26.72
C LEU A 116 16.47 4.58 -26.63
N THR A 117 15.33 4.10 -26.10
CA THR A 117 15.04 2.67 -26.05
C THR A 117 14.89 2.08 -27.46
N VAL A 118 14.14 2.75 -28.34
CA VAL A 118 13.95 2.31 -29.73
C VAL A 118 15.29 2.30 -30.48
N VAL A 119 16.09 3.35 -30.35
CA VAL A 119 17.42 3.41 -30.97
C VAL A 119 18.31 2.28 -30.45
N GLY A 120 18.38 2.07 -29.13
CA GLY A 120 19.17 0.99 -28.54
C GLY A 120 18.74 -0.41 -29.00
N VAL A 121 17.44 -0.64 -29.13
CA VAL A 121 16.90 -1.91 -29.65
C VAL A 121 17.18 -2.05 -31.14
N ALA A 122 17.04 -0.98 -31.93
CA ALA A 122 17.30 -1.00 -33.38
C ALA A 122 18.77 -1.28 -33.68
N GLU A 123 19.70 -0.54 -33.07
CA GLU A 123 21.14 -0.76 -33.21
C GLU A 123 21.56 -2.15 -32.75
N GLY A 124 21.01 -2.59 -31.62
CA GLY A 124 21.23 -3.93 -31.09
C GLY A 124 20.71 -5.04 -32.00
N TYR A 125 19.55 -4.83 -32.63
CA TYR A 125 18.98 -5.74 -33.61
C TYR A 125 19.85 -5.83 -34.87
N GLN A 126 20.32 -4.69 -35.39
CA GLN A 126 21.25 -4.66 -36.52
C GLN A 126 22.54 -5.43 -36.21
N TRP A 127 23.11 -5.24 -35.02
CA TRP A 127 24.29 -5.98 -34.57
C TRP A 127 24.06 -7.50 -34.42
N LEU A 128 22.85 -7.89 -34.01
CA LEU A 128 22.45 -9.29 -33.86
C LEU A 128 22.22 -10.00 -35.20
N VAL A 129 21.69 -9.28 -36.20
CA VAL A 129 21.33 -9.82 -37.53
C VAL A 129 22.47 -9.70 -38.55
N ALA A 130 23.46 -8.84 -38.30
CA ALA A 130 24.70 -8.78 -39.07
C ALA A 130 25.28 -10.18 -39.23
N GLU A 131 25.66 -10.56 -40.46
CA GLU A 131 26.05 -11.91 -40.88
C GLU A 131 26.82 -12.65 -39.77
N ALA A 132 26.10 -13.54 -39.08
CA ALA A 132 26.59 -14.34 -37.98
C ALA A 132 25.87 -15.69 -38.04
N GLU A 133 26.65 -16.76 -38.10
CA GLU A 133 26.13 -18.12 -38.25
C GLU A 133 26.42 -18.98 -37.01
N GLY A 134 25.57 -19.98 -36.78
CA GLY A 134 25.75 -20.99 -35.73
C GLY A 134 25.91 -20.41 -34.32
N ILE A 135 26.99 -20.80 -33.64
CA ILE A 135 27.26 -20.49 -32.22
C ILE A 135 27.48 -19.00 -31.99
N GLU A 136 28.07 -18.29 -32.95
CA GLU A 136 28.35 -16.86 -32.81
C GLU A 136 27.07 -16.06 -32.60
N LYS A 137 26.02 -16.38 -33.36
CA LYS A 137 24.70 -15.76 -33.23
C LYS A 137 24.08 -15.99 -31.84
N ILE A 138 24.26 -17.20 -31.29
CA ILE A 138 23.78 -17.54 -29.93
C ILE A 138 24.54 -16.73 -28.88
N VAL A 139 25.87 -16.64 -28.99
CA VAL A 139 26.69 -15.83 -28.07
C VAL A 139 26.30 -14.36 -28.15
N ARG A 140 26.13 -13.80 -29.34
CA ARG A 140 25.67 -12.42 -29.54
C ARG A 140 24.30 -12.20 -28.90
N LEU A 141 23.35 -13.12 -29.07
CA LEU A 141 22.03 -13.03 -28.45
C LEU A 141 22.11 -12.99 -26.91
N ILE A 142 22.89 -13.91 -26.31
CA ILE A 142 23.06 -13.97 -24.85
C ILE A 142 23.72 -12.68 -24.33
N LEU A 143 24.78 -12.21 -25.00
CA LEU A 143 25.47 -10.97 -24.63
C LEU A 143 24.53 -9.77 -24.71
N PHE A 144 23.78 -9.64 -25.80
CA PHE A 144 22.85 -8.54 -26.00
C PHE A 144 21.73 -8.54 -24.95
N ALA A 145 21.10 -9.71 -24.71
CA ALA A 145 20.06 -9.85 -23.70
C ALA A 145 20.57 -9.56 -22.29
N SER A 146 21.77 -10.06 -21.95
CA SER A 146 22.41 -9.79 -20.66
C SER A 146 22.78 -8.32 -20.49
N ALA A 147 23.32 -7.68 -21.53
CA ALA A 147 23.68 -6.27 -21.51
C ALA A 147 22.45 -5.37 -21.34
N ILE A 148 21.38 -5.60 -22.11
CA ILE A 148 20.12 -4.86 -21.93
C ILE A 148 19.58 -5.07 -20.52
N PHE A 149 19.55 -6.31 -20.04
CA PHE A 149 19.04 -6.61 -18.71
C PHE A 149 19.82 -5.84 -17.63
N LEU A 150 21.15 -5.85 -17.69
CA LEU A 150 22.00 -5.10 -16.76
C LEU A 150 21.79 -3.59 -16.87
N ILE A 151 21.68 -3.04 -18.08
CA ILE A 151 21.43 -1.61 -18.31
C ILE A 151 20.09 -1.21 -17.70
N VAL A 152 19.01 -1.94 -17.99
CA VAL A 152 17.67 -1.64 -17.47
C VAL A 152 17.64 -1.75 -15.94
N CYS A 153 18.40 -2.68 -15.35
CA CYS A 153 18.53 -2.79 -13.89
C CYS A 153 19.34 -1.64 -13.27
N ALA A 154 20.40 -1.18 -13.94
CA ALA A 154 21.34 -0.18 -13.44
C ALA A 154 20.85 1.26 -13.61
N VAL A 155 20.14 1.57 -14.71
CA VAL A 155 19.66 2.92 -15.02
C VAL A 155 18.85 3.56 -13.88
N PRO A 156 17.85 2.89 -13.26
CA PRO A 156 17.10 3.47 -12.15
C PRO A 156 17.98 3.80 -10.93
N ILE A 157 18.99 2.98 -10.66
CA ILE A 157 19.94 3.19 -9.56
C ILE A 157 20.77 4.46 -9.84
N VAL A 158 21.40 4.53 -11.02
CA VAL A 158 22.24 5.66 -11.41
C VAL A 158 21.43 6.97 -11.42
N VAL A 159 20.25 6.95 -12.04
CA VAL A 159 19.40 8.14 -12.15
C VAL A 159 18.91 8.60 -10.77
N LYS A 160 18.57 7.66 -9.86
CA LYS A 160 18.20 8.01 -8.48
C LYS A 160 19.33 8.73 -7.75
N TRP A 161 20.56 8.21 -7.83
CA TRP A 161 21.71 8.81 -7.18
C TRP A 161 22.11 10.16 -7.80
N LEU A 162 21.95 10.32 -9.12
CA LEU A 162 22.25 11.56 -9.84
C LEU A 162 21.22 12.67 -9.58
N LEU A 163 19.92 12.37 -9.66
CA LEU A 163 18.87 13.39 -9.59
C LEU A 163 18.47 13.76 -8.16
N ILE A 164 18.61 12.84 -7.21
CA ILE A 164 18.04 12.96 -5.87
C ILE A 164 19.09 12.72 -4.78
N GLY A 165 19.97 11.75 -4.98
CA GLY A 165 20.93 11.34 -3.95
C GLY A 165 20.24 10.54 -2.84
N ARG A 166 20.23 11.08 -1.61
CA ARG A 166 19.59 10.45 -0.45
C ARG A 166 18.23 11.07 -0.16
N TRP A 167 17.19 10.25 -0.09
CA TRP A 167 15.87 10.68 0.33
C TRP A 167 15.88 11.15 1.79
N LYS A 168 15.23 12.29 2.06
CA LYS A 168 15.01 12.85 3.39
C LYS A 168 13.51 13.02 3.63
N PRO A 169 13.03 12.94 4.89
CA PRO A 169 11.64 13.25 5.20
C PRO A 169 11.36 14.71 4.81
N ARG A 170 10.44 14.92 3.87
CA ARG A 170 10.04 16.24 3.39
C ARG A 170 8.69 16.18 2.68
N GLN A 171 8.07 17.33 2.52
CA GLN A 171 6.90 17.48 1.67
C GLN A 171 7.33 18.08 0.33
N VAL A 172 6.85 17.50 -0.77
CA VAL A 172 7.11 17.95 -2.14
C VAL A 172 5.79 18.39 -2.76
N ARG A 173 5.69 19.65 -3.17
CA ARG A 173 4.51 20.17 -3.88
C ARG A 173 4.38 19.52 -5.26
N LEU A 174 3.18 19.11 -5.65
CA LEU A 174 2.91 18.59 -6.99
C LEU A 174 3.24 19.64 -8.06
N TRP A 175 3.64 19.17 -9.25
CA TRP A 175 3.98 20.01 -10.41
C TRP A 175 5.21 20.92 -10.25
N SER A 176 5.95 20.77 -9.15
CA SER A 176 7.26 21.40 -8.97
C SER A 176 8.39 20.61 -9.66
N LEU A 177 9.57 21.23 -9.81
CA LEU A 177 10.76 20.53 -10.29
C LEU A 177 11.18 19.37 -9.37
N ASP A 178 10.96 19.49 -8.07
CA ASP A 178 11.20 18.39 -7.13
C ASP A 178 10.22 17.23 -7.35
N TYR A 179 8.96 17.53 -7.68
CA TYR A 179 7.99 16.52 -8.09
C TYR A 179 8.41 15.84 -9.40
N LEU A 180 8.92 16.59 -10.38
CA LEU A 180 9.43 16.00 -11.62
C LEU A 180 10.59 15.04 -11.35
N ARG A 181 11.58 15.43 -10.54
CA ARG A 181 12.70 14.54 -10.15
C ARG A 181 12.17 13.26 -9.48
N PHE A 182 11.23 13.42 -8.55
CA PHE A 182 10.54 12.30 -7.92
C PHE A 182 9.82 11.41 -8.94
N TRP A 183 9.12 12.01 -9.90
CA TRP A 183 8.37 11.30 -10.93
C TRP A 183 9.28 10.51 -11.86
N ILE A 184 10.41 11.08 -12.31
CA ILE A 184 11.38 10.38 -13.16
C ILE A 184 11.90 9.13 -12.44
N VAL A 185 12.37 9.29 -11.19
CA VAL A 185 12.90 8.17 -10.41
C VAL A 185 11.82 7.14 -10.11
N LYS A 186 10.62 7.56 -9.73
CA LYS A 186 9.47 6.67 -9.50
C LYS A 186 9.12 5.87 -10.76
N THR A 187 9.09 6.52 -11.92
CA THR A 187 8.78 5.87 -13.20
C THR A 187 9.80 4.81 -13.53
N LEU A 188 11.10 5.15 -13.45
CA LEU A 188 12.21 4.23 -13.73
C LEU A 188 12.26 3.04 -12.76
N ILE A 189 12.04 3.28 -11.46
CA ILE A 189 12.00 2.19 -10.47
C ILE A 189 10.82 1.26 -10.74
N ARG A 190 9.65 1.78 -11.12
CA ARG A 190 8.45 0.98 -11.39
C ARG A 190 8.50 0.22 -12.71
N SER A 191 9.21 0.74 -13.72
CA SER A 191 9.41 0.06 -14.99
C SER A 191 10.51 -1.01 -14.95
N ASN A 192 11.31 -1.05 -13.87
CA ASN A 192 12.38 -2.03 -13.74
C ASN A 192 11.80 -3.47 -13.58
N PRO A 193 12.24 -4.45 -14.39
CA PRO A 193 11.83 -5.84 -14.24
C PRO A 193 12.49 -6.55 -13.05
N ALA A 194 13.62 -6.07 -12.53
CA ALA A 194 14.39 -6.72 -11.46
C ALA A 194 13.54 -7.05 -10.22
N PRO A 195 12.73 -6.13 -9.67
CA PRO A 195 11.92 -6.44 -8.51
C PRO A 195 10.86 -7.52 -8.78
N TYR A 196 10.38 -7.67 -10.02
CA TYR A 196 9.41 -8.72 -10.37
C TYR A 196 10.06 -10.10 -10.47
N LEU A 197 11.30 -10.15 -10.97
CA LEU A 197 12.05 -11.40 -11.13
C LEU A 197 12.66 -11.88 -9.80
N PHE A 198 13.07 -10.95 -8.94
CA PHE A 198 13.80 -11.26 -7.71
C PHE A 198 12.91 -11.32 -6.46
N VAL A 199 11.58 -11.20 -6.58
CA VAL A 199 10.66 -11.33 -5.43
C VAL A 199 10.95 -12.61 -4.66
N GLY A 200 11.08 -12.51 -3.33
CA GLY A 200 11.35 -13.63 -2.44
C GLY A 200 12.80 -14.13 -2.44
N SER A 201 13.66 -13.58 -3.30
CA SER A 201 15.09 -13.91 -3.33
C SER A 201 15.92 -12.92 -2.50
N PRO A 202 17.10 -13.33 -2.00
CA PRO A 202 18.02 -12.42 -1.32
C PRO A 202 18.56 -11.31 -2.25
N LEU A 203 18.51 -11.50 -3.57
CA LEU A 203 18.90 -10.48 -4.56
C LEU A 203 18.01 -9.24 -4.49
N TYR A 204 16.74 -9.39 -4.13
CA TYR A 204 15.86 -8.22 -3.99
C TYR A 204 16.25 -7.36 -2.79
N GLY A 205 16.63 -7.97 -1.66
CA GLY A 205 17.20 -7.26 -0.53
C GLY A 205 18.48 -6.51 -0.89
N LEU A 206 19.37 -7.13 -1.68
CA LEU A 206 20.58 -6.49 -2.19
C LEU A 206 20.27 -5.29 -3.10
N TYR A 207 19.32 -5.44 -4.03
CA TYR A 207 18.88 -4.35 -4.90
C TYR A 207 18.35 -3.14 -4.10
N LEU A 208 17.53 -3.39 -3.07
CA LEU A 208 17.04 -2.32 -2.20
C LEU A 208 18.17 -1.64 -1.41
N ARG A 209 19.20 -2.38 -0.98
CA ARG A 209 20.39 -1.81 -0.33
C ARG A 209 21.18 -0.90 -1.27
N VAL A 210 21.36 -1.28 -2.52
CA VAL A 210 22.02 -0.45 -3.54
C VAL A 210 21.24 0.84 -3.81
N LEU A 211 19.91 0.78 -3.73
CA LEU A 211 19.05 1.97 -3.77
C LEU A 211 19.08 2.80 -2.48
N GLY A 212 19.72 2.32 -1.40
CA GLY A 212 19.92 3.05 -0.14
C GLY A 212 19.12 2.54 1.06
N ALA A 213 18.30 1.50 0.91
CA ALA A 213 17.55 0.94 2.04
C ALA A 213 18.44 0.17 3.02
N LYS A 214 18.04 0.13 4.29
CA LYS A 214 18.72 -0.66 5.32
C LYS A 214 18.00 -1.99 5.49
N VAL A 215 18.47 -3.03 4.81
CA VAL A 215 17.86 -4.37 4.85
C VAL A 215 18.77 -5.34 5.61
N GLY A 216 18.27 -5.99 6.65
CA GLY A 216 19.00 -6.99 7.44
C GLY A 216 19.20 -8.34 6.72
N PRO A 217 20.01 -9.25 7.29
CA PRO A 217 20.15 -10.63 6.79
C PRO A 217 18.87 -11.44 7.00
N GLY A 218 18.62 -12.45 6.16
CA GLY A 218 17.46 -13.35 6.30
C GLY A 218 16.09 -12.71 6.04
N VAL A 219 16.06 -11.48 5.50
CA VAL A 219 14.81 -10.80 5.14
C VAL A 219 14.21 -11.41 3.89
N VAL A 220 12.91 -11.73 3.95
CA VAL A 220 12.16 -12.29 2.82
C VAL A 220 11.05 -11.32 2.43
N ILE A 221 11.16 -10.72 1.24
CA ILE A 221 10.18 -9.77 0.72
C ILE A 221 9.45 -10.40 -0.47
N LEU A 222 8.18 -10.74 -0.27
CA LEU A 222 7.30 -11.35 -1.27
C LEU A 222 6.38 -10.34 -1.97
N SER A 223 6.41 -9.08 -1.54
CA SER A 223 5.62 -8.03 -2.17
C SER A 223 6.27 -7.51 -3.45
N ARG A 224 5.43 -7.20 -4.44
CA ARG A 224 5.79 -6.55 -5.70
C ARG A 224 5.70 -5.02 -5.64
N HIS A 225 5.22 -4.46 -4.51
CA HIS A 225 5.18 -3.01 -4.33
C HIS A 225 6.57 -2.50 -3.95
N ILE A 226 7.22 -1.82 -4.89
CA ILE A 226 8.58 -1.32 -4.71
C ILE A 226 8.54 0.05 -4.01
N PRO A 227 9.28 0.24 -2.91
CA PRO A 227 9.44 1.54 -2.28
C PRO A 227 10.24 2.49 -3.18
N VAL A 228 9.73 3.70 -3.38
CA VAL A 228 10.43 4.74 -4.19
C VAL A 228 11.47 5.46 -3.32
N CYS A 229 11.10 5.76 -2.07
CA CYS A 229 11.95 6.46 -1.11
C CYS A 229 12.74 5.46 -0.25
N THR A 230 13.58 4.67 -0.91
CA THR A 230 14.33 3.54 -0.33
C THR A 230 15.21 3.92 0.86
N ASP A 231 15.84 5.10 0.89
CA ASP A 231 16.71 5.51 2.00
C ASP A 231 15.98 5.65 3.35
N LEU A 232 14.65 5.74 3.32
CA LEU A 232 13.80 5.85 4.51
C LEU A 232 13.17 4.52 4.92
N LEU A 233 13.55 3.43 4.27
CA LEU A 233 13.13 2.08 4.60
C LEU A 233 14.20 1.39 5.43
N THR A 234 13.81 0.92 6.61
CA THR A 234 14.62 0.05 7.45
C THR A 234 13.88 -1.25 7.71
N ILE A 235 14.56 -2.37 7.47
CA ILE A 235 14.04 -3.72 7.69
C ILE A 235 15.09 -4.51 8.47
N GLY A 236 14.75 -4.92 9.70
CA GLY A 236 15.60 -5.76 10.54
C GLY A 236 15.73 -7.19 10.04
N ALA A 237 16.67 -7.93 10.62
CA ALA A 237 16.97 -9.31 10.23
C ALA A 237 15.77 -10.25 10.44
N GLY A 238 15.63 -11.29 9.63
CA GLY A 238 14.58 -12.31 9.78
C GLY A 238 13.16 -11.86 9.48
N THR A 239 12.97 -10.59 9.08
CA THR A 239 11.64 -10.02 8.80
C THR A 239 11.04 -10.58 7.51
N VAL A 240 9.76 -10.94 7.57
CA VAL A 240 9.00 -11.51 6.46
C VAL A 240 7.89 -10.55 6.04
N ILE A 241 7.94 -10.11 4.79
CA ILE A 241 6.91 -9.27 4.17
C ILE A 241 6.16 -10.09 3.13
N ARG A 242 4.86 -10.31 3.35
CA ARG A 242 4.02 -11.11 2.47
C ARG A 242 3.62 -10.37 1.19
N ARG A 243 3.02 -11.11 0.26
CA ARG A 243 2.56 -10.61 -1.05
C ARG A 243 1.63 -9.41 -0.90
N GLU A 244 1.71 -8.52 -1.88
CA GLU A 244 0.84 -7.34 -1.99
C GLU A 244 0.87 -6.39 -0.78
N ALA A 245 1.84 -6.54 0.13
CA ALA A 245 2.03 -5.57 1.21
C ALA A 245 2.65 -4.27 0.65
N SER A 246 2.10 -3.12 1.03
CA SER A 246 2.53 -1.81 0.55
C SER A 246 3.34 -1.08 1.62
N PHE A 247 4.56 -0.63 1.30
CA PHE A 247 5.46 0.10 2.21
C PHE A 247 6.25 1.16 1.42
N LEU A 248 5.53 2.04 0.72
CA LEU A 248 6.08 2.88 -0.34
C LEU A 248 7.06 3.97 0.12
N CYS A 249 7.06 4.31 1.42
CA CYS A 249 7.82 5.41 2.03
C CYS A 249 7.47 6.80 1.48
N TYR A 250 6.31 6.92 0.81
CA TYR A 250 5.70 8.19 0.45
C TYR A 250 4.17 8.05 0.41
N ARG A 251 3.47 9.17 0.58
CA ARG A 251 2.02 9.29 0.46
C ARG A 251 1.69 10.51 -0.41
N ALA A 252 0.74 10.37 -1.33
CA ALA A 252 0.24 11.51 -2.10
C ALA A 252 -1.11 11.95 -1.51
N GLY A 253 -1.27 13.24 -1.22
CA GLY A 253 -2.49 13.81 -0.66
C GLY A 253 -2.51 15.33 -0.79
N ALA A 254 -3.69 15.92 -0.96
CA ALA A 254 -3.91 17.38 -0.89
C ALA A 254 -2.97 18.25 -1.79
N GLY A 255 -2.55 17.74 -2.94
CA GLY A 255 -1.66 18.49 -3.84
C GLY A 255 -0.17 18.40 -3.50
N ARG A 256 0.22 17.51 -2.59
CA ARG A 256 1.61 17.28 -2.18
C ARG A 256 1.95 15.78 -2.07
N ILE A 257 3.24 15.50 -2.10
CA ILE A 257 3.82 14.20 -1.79
C ILE A 257 4.54 14.32 -0.47
N GLU A 258 4.09 13.56 0.51
CA GLU A 258 4.70 13.46 1.82
C GLU A 258 5.63 12.26 1.82
N ILE A 259 6.90 12.50 2.08
CA ILE A 259 7.93 11.48 2.15
C ILE A 259 8.22 11.21 3.62
N GLY A 260 8.18 9.93 4.02
CA GLY A 260 8.38 9.55 5.42
C GLY A 260 8.88 8.13 5.56
N ALA A 261 9.37 7.82 6.76
CA ALA A 261 10.09 6.58 7.02
C ALA A 261 9.18 5.41 7.36
N VAL A 262 9.61 4.21 7.02
CA VAL A 262 8.97 2.95 7.45
C VAL A 262 10.05 2.10 8.09
N THR A 263 9.87 1.77 9.36
CA THR A 263 10.88 1.05 10.15
C THR A 263 10.31 -0.27 10.64
N LEU A 264 10.86 -1.38 10.17
CA LEU A 264 10.55 -2.73 10.62
C LEU A 264 11.74 -3.25 11.43
N GLY A 265 11.49 -3.71 12.64
CA GLY A 265 12.45 -4.38 13.51
C GLY A 265 12.87 -5.75 12.99
N ARG A 266 13.46 -6.55 13.88
CA ARG A 266 13.85 -7.95 13.65
C ARG A 266 12.66 -8.89 13.78
N ASP A 267 12.66 -9.96 13.00
CA ASP A 267 11.67 -11.04 13.09
C ASP A 267 10.22 -10.55 13.00
N VAL A 268 10.01 -9.45 12.25
CA VAL A 268 8.69 -8.86 12.05
C VAL A 268 7.93 -9.64 10.99
N PHE A 269 6.64 -9.83 11.21
CA PHE A 269 5.73 -10.41 10.23
C PHE A 269 4.76 -9.35 9.69
N VAL A 270 4.79 -9.11 8.38
CA VAL A 270 3.82 -8.26 7.68
C VAL A 270 2.89 -9.11 6.82
N GLY A 271 1.60 -9.11 7.16
CA GLY A 271 0.56 -9.87 6.48
C GLY A 271 0.32 -9.47 5.02
N GLU A 272 -0.23 -10.41 4.26
CA GLU A 272 -0.61 -10.22 2.85
C GLU A 272 -1.64 -9.09 2.68
N ARG A 273 -1.48 -8.25 1.65
CA ARG A 273 -2.32 -7.07 1.38
C ARG A 273 -2.35 -6.02 2.50
N SER A 274 -1.34 -6.02 3.37
CA SER A 274 -1.25 -5.00 4.42
C SER A 274 -0.69 -3.68 3.87
N VAL A 275 -1.08 -2.56 4.45
CA VAL A 275 -0.60 -1.23 4.06
C VAL A 275 0.13 -0.61 5.23
N LEU A 276 1.41 -0.28 5.04
CA LEU A 276 2.17 0.54 5.96
C LEU A 276 2.30 1.96 5.37
N ASP A 277 1.61 2.90 6.00
CA ASP A 277 1.72 4.32 5.66
C ASP A 277 3.08 4.89 6.11
N ILE A 278 3.38 6.12 5.70
CA ILE A 278 4.59 6.84 6.11
C ILE A 278 4.65 7.05 7.63
N ASN A 279 5.87 7.15 8.17
CA ASN A 279 6.12 7.36 9.60
C ASN A 279 5.53 6.26 10.48
N THR A 280 5.51 5.02 9.98
CA THR A 280 5.08 3.84 10.74
C THR A 280 6.30 3.04 11.22
N SER A 281 6.14 2.37 12.36
CA SER A 281 7.15 1.48 12.89
C SER A 281 6.57 0.18 13.44
N MET A 282 7.36 -0.89 13.36
CA MET A 282 7.07 -2.18 13.97
C MET A 282 8.29 -2.62 14.76
N GLY A 283 8.13 -2.83 16.06
CA GLY A 283 9.18 -3.33 16.94
C GLY A 283 9.53 -4.78 16.67
N ASP A 284 10.59 -5.27 17.32
CA ASP A 284 11.08 -6.64 17.12
C ASP A 284 10.02 -7.69 17.47
N GLY A 285 9.88 -8.72 16.64
CA GLY A 285 8.88 -9.79 16.80
C GLY A 285 7.42 -9.35 16.62
N ALA A 286 7.18 -8.11 16.17
CA ALA A 286 5.82 -7.62 15.95
C ALA A 286 5.15 -8.30 14.75
N GLN A 287 3.84 -8.48 14.82
CA GLN A 287 3.05 -9.11 13.77
C GLN A 287 1.90 -8.22 13.34
N LEU A 288 1.76 -8.02 12.03
CA LEU A 288 0.62 -7.37 11.40
C LEU A 288 -0.18 -8.41 10.60
N GLY A 289 -1.46 -8.55 10.94
CA GLY A 289 -2.36 -9.49 10.28
C GLY A 289 -2.60 -9.15 8.81
N HIS A 290 -3.23 -10.08 8.08
CA HIS A 290 -3.59 -9.89 6.68
C HIS A 290 -4.56 -8.71 6.50
N ALA A 291 -4.51 -8.07 5.33
CA ALA A 291 -5.40 -6.97 4.93
C ALA A 291 -5.54 -5.86 6.00
N SER A 292 -4.45 -5.59 6.72
CA SER A 292 -4.42 -4.62 7.82
C SER A 292 -3.67 -3.35 7.42
N ALA A 293 -4.04 -2.20 8.00
CA ALA A 293 -3.46 -0.91 7.65
C ALA A 293 -2.88 -0.21 8.89
N LEU A 294 -1.56 0.04 8.86
CA LEU A 294 -0.90 0.96 9.78
C LEU A 294 -0.97 2.37 9.18
N HIS A 295 -1.69 3.25 9.86
CA HIS A 295 -1.81 4.65 9.50
C HIS A 295 -0.59 5.45 9.95
N SER A 296 -0.37 6.61 9.32
CA SER A 296 0.78 7.46 9.64
C SER A 296 0.91 7.77 11.14
N GLY A 297 2.12 7.59 11.67
CA GLY A 297 2.43 7.76 13.08
C GLY A 297 2.12 6.55 13.97
N GLN A 298 1.47 5.50 13.45
CA GLN A 298 1.23 4.28 14.23
C GLN A 298 2.52 3.46 14.39
N ALA A 299 2.74 3.00 15.61
CA ALA A 299 3.84 2.11 15.97
C ALA A 299 3.28 0.84 16.60
N VAL A 300 3.68 -0.32 16.09
CA VAL A 300 3.40 -1.61 16.72
C VAL A 300 4.54 -1.91 17.69
N PRO A 301 4.30 -1.98 19.01
CA PRO A 301 5.36 -2.31 19.97
C PRO A 301 5.91 -3.72 19.76
N ALA A 302 7.13 -3.96 20.25
CA ALA A 302 7.80 -5.25 20.13
C ALA A 302 6.94 -6.41 20.68
N GLY A 303 6.94 -7.54 19.97
CA GLY A 303 6.18 -8.76 20.29
C GLY A 303 4.65 -8.63 20.20
N GLN A 304 4.11 -7.46 19.89
CA GLN A 304 2.67 -7.28 19.78
C GLN A 304 2.13 -7.72 18.43
N ARG A 305 0.84 -8.09 18.43
CA ARG A 305 0.11 -8.57 17.26
C ARG A 305 -1.05 -7.61 16.98
N TRP A 306 -1.17 -7.14 15.76
CA TRP A 306 -2.13 -6.10 15.37
C TRP A 306 -2.87 -6.50 14.09
N HIS A 307 -4.13 -6.08 13.94
CA HIS A 307 -4.96 -6.37 12.78
C HIS A 307 -6.08 -5.34 12.58
N GLY A 308 -6.54 -5.18 11.33
CA GLY A 308 -7.63 -4.28 10.94
C GLY A 308 -7.15 -3.02 10.22
N SER A 309 -8.10 -2.15 9.87
CA SER A 309 -7.86 -0.87 9.20
C SER A 309 -8.73 0.22 9.83
N PRO A 310 -8.20 1.07 10.73
CA PRO A 310 -6.83 1.07 11.24
C PRO A 310 -6.50 -0.18 12.05
N ALA A 311 -5.24 -0.59 12.05
CA ALA A 311 -4.81 -1.75 12.81
C ALA A 311 -4.93 -1.48 14.33
N VAL A 312 -5.43 -2.48 15.05
CA VAL A 312 -5.55 -2.48 16.51
C VAL A 312 -4.98 -3.78 17.06
N ARG A 313 -4.62 -3.79 18.34
CA ARG A 313 -4.11 -5.00 19.00
C ARG A 313 -5.08 -6.17 18.83
N ALA A 314 -4.51 -7.33 18.51
CA ALA A 314 -5.19 -8.60 18.36
C ALA A 314 -4.40 -9.69 19.11
N ASP A 315 -5.07 -10.80 19.43
CA ASP A 315 -4.43 -11.92 20.14
C ASP A 315 -4.02 -13.05 19.18
N THR A 316 -4.51 -13.00 17.94
CA THR A 316 -4.25 -14.01 16.90
C THR A 316 -2.78 -14.08 16.53
N GLU A 317 -2.22 -15.28 16.57
CA GLU A 317 -0.88 -15.58 16.06
C GLU A 317 -0.92 -15.76 14.54
N TYR A 318 -0.14 -14.96 13.82
CA TYR A 318 -0.10 -15.01 12.35
C TYR A 318 1.05 -15.87 11.82
N LEU A 319 2.06 -16.12 12.65
CA LEU A 319 3.11 -17.09 12.38
C LEU A 319 2.56 -18.51 12.60
N ARG A 320 2.39 -19.26 11.51
CA ARG A 320 1.90 -20.65 11.58
C ARG A 320 3.01 -21.67 11.74
N VAL A 321 4.25 -21.27 11.49
CA VAL A 321 5.43 -22.13 11.52
C VAL A 321 6.45 -21.46 12.43
N PRO A 322 7.02 -22.18 13.41
CA PRO A 322 8.08 -21.63 14.24
C PRO A 322 9.31 -21.29 13.38
N PRO A 323 10.12 -20.29 13.77
CA PRO A 323 11.37 -20.00 13.08
C PRO A 323 12.26 -21.26 13.08
N THR A 324 12.84 -21.57 11.94
CA THR A 324 13.85 -22.63 11.82
C THR A 324 15.03 -22.30 12.75
N PRO A 325 15.52 -23.28 13.53
CA PRO A 325 16.58 -23.08 14.53
C PRO A 325 17.91 -22.61 13.93
#